data_AF-A0A238J5M8-F1
#
_entry.id   AF-A0A238J5M8-F1
#
_cell.length_a   1.000
_cell.length_b   1.000
_cell.length_c   1.000
_cell.angle_alpha   90.00
_cell.angle_beta   90.00
_cell.angle_gamma   90.00
#
_symmetry.space_group_name_H-M   'P 1'
#
loop_
_entity.id
_entity.type
_entity.pdbx_description
1 polymer ?
#
loop_
_entity_poly.entity_id
_entity_poly.type
_entity_poly.pdbx_seq_one_letter_code
_entity_poly.pdbx_strand_id
1 'polypeptide(L)'
;MESLTPITLGFLGSLIAGLMTALGAVPILFGEVPRRGTRDMSLGFAAGVMLSASFFSLIIPAIESAGEMYGEGAIPAGVAVIGILAGMALVAGLKETLPHQHFNT
;
A
#
# COMPACT_ATOMS: atom_id res chain seq x y z
N MET A 1 -21.34 -20.62 -9.09
CA MET A 1 -20.63 -19.33 -9.24
C MET A 1 -19.16 -19.71 -9.41
N GLU A 2 -18.63 -19.62 -10.62
CA GLU A 2 -17.28 -20.11 -10.94
C GLU A 2 -16.25 -19.54 -9.95
N SER A 3 -15.53 -20.44 -9.29
CA SER A 3 -14.45 -20.14 -8.37
C SER A 3 -13.29 -19.49 -9.15
N LEU A 4 -13.32 -18.17 -9.29
CA LEU A 4 -12.18 -17.44 -9.83
C LEU A 4 -10.95 -17.76 -8.99
N THR A 5 -9.87 -18.21 -9.64
CA THR A 5 -8.63 -18.52 -8.95
C THR A 5 -8.09 -17.27 -8.23
N PRO A 6 -7.40 -17.40 -7.09
CA PRO A 6 -6.78 -16.27 -6.40
C PRO A 6 -5.86 -15.45 -7.32
N ILE A 7 -5.25 -16.11 -8.31
CA ILE A 7 -4.39 -15.49 -9.31
C ILE A 7 -5.18 -14.57 -10.22
N THR A 8 -6.33 -15.01 -10.76
CA THR A 8 -7.17 -14.16 -11.61
C THR A 8 -7.78 -12.99 -10.84
N LEU A 9 -8.17 -13.18 -9.58
CA LEU A 9 -8.63 -12.09 -8.72
C LEU A 9 -7.53 -11.07 -8.44
N GLY A 10 -6.32 -11.53 -8.10
CA GLY A 10 -5.17 -10.66 -7.89
C GLY A 10 -4.78 -9.89 -9.15
N PHE A 11 -4.80 -10.57 -10.31
CA PHE A 11 -4.54 -9.94 -11.60
C PHE A 11 -5.57 -8.84 -11.93
N LEU A 12 -6.86 -9.15 -11.88
CA LEU A 12 -7.92 -8.16 -12.13
C LEU A 12 -7.90 -7.01 -11.12
N GLY A 13 -7.66 -7.31 -9.84
CA GLY A 13 -7.53 -6.29 -8.79
C GLY A 13 -6.37 -5.33 -9.07
N SER A 14 -5.19 -5.86 -9.38
CA SER A 14 -4.01 -5.05 -9.72
C SER A 14 -4.20 -4.23 -11.01
N LEU A 15 -4.85 -4.80 -12.02
CA LEU A 15 -5.16 -4.12 -13.28
C LEU A 15 -6.12 -2.94 -13.05
N ILE A 16 -7.20 -3.17 -12.31
CA ILE A 16 -8.16 -2.10 -11.96
C ILE A 16 -7.47 -1.01 -11.15
N ALA A 17 -6.67 -1.38 -10.14
CA ALA A 17 -5.93 -0.41 -9.34
C ALA A 17 -4.98 0.44 -10.20
N GLY A 18 -4.24 -0.17 -11.14
CA GLY A 18 -3.37 0.55 -12.07
C GLY A 18 -4.14 1.46 -13.04
N LEU A 19 -5.28 1.00 -13.56
CA LEU A 19 -6.15 1.82 -14.40
C LEU A 19 -6.70 3.04 -13.66
N MET A 20 -7.01 2.93 -12.36
CA MET A 20 -7.42 4.08 -11.56
C MET A 20 -6.33 5.15 -11.46
N THR A 21 -5.04 4.78 -11.44
CA THR A 21 -3.94 5.76 -11.52
C THR A 21 -3.94 6.48 -12.86
N ALA A 22 -4.11 5.76 -13.97
CA ALA A 22 -4.18 6.37 -15.30
C ALA A 22 -5.39 7.32 -15.42
N LEU A 23 -6.55 6.91 -14.89
CA LEU A 23 -7.75 7.76 -14.85
C LEU A 23 -7.53 9.01 -13.99
N GLY A 24 -6.88 8.89 -12.84
CA GLY A 24 -6.54 10.03 -11.98
C GLY A 24 -5.57 11.03 -12.64
N ALA A 25 -4.77 10.59 -13.60
CA ALA A 25 -3.81 11.43 -14.33
C ALA A 25 -4.42 12.14 -15.56
N VAL A 26 -5.64 11.78 -16.00
CA VAL A 26 -6.30 12.35 -17.18
C VAL A 26 -6.34 13.88 -17.20
N PRO A 27 -6.66 14.61 -16.10
CA PRO A 27 -6.73 16.08 -16.12
C PRO A 27 -5.43 16.76 -16.55
N ILE A 28 -4.27 16.15 -16.26
CA ILE A 28 -2.96 16.69 -16.62
C ILE A 28 -2.78 16.72 -18.15
N LEU A 29 -3.41 15.82 -18.90
CA LEU A 29 -3.34 15.80 -20.37
C LEU A 29 -4.01 17.02 -21.02
N PHE A 30 -4.91 17.69 -20.30
CA PHE A 30 -5.57 18.92 -20.74
C PHE A 30 -4.85 20.20 -20.26
N GLY A 31 -3.67 20.05 -19.67
CA GLY A 31 -2.88 21.17 -19.15
C GLY A 31 -3.34 21.68 -17.78
N GLU A 32 -4.22 20.96 -17.09
CA GLU A 32 -4.66 21.34 -15.75
C GLU A 32 -3.59 21.01 -14.71
N VAL A 33 -3.03 22.05 -14.08
CA VAL A 33 -2.10 21.91 -12.95
C VAL A 33 -2.86 22.14 -11.65
N PRO A 34 -2.95 21.14 -10.75
CA PRO A 34 -3.63 21.31 -9.48
C PRO A 34 -3.00 22.41 -8.63
N ARG A 35 -3.83 23.24 -8.01
CA ARG A 35 -3.37 24.22 -7.02
C ARG A 35 -2.76 23.48 -5.82
N ARG A 36 -1.75 24.08 -5.17
CA ARG A 36 -1.04 23.49 -4.01
C ARG A 36 -2.00 22.88 -2.97
N GLY A 37 -3.05 23.61 -2.56
CA GLY A 37 -4.01 23.12 -1.57
C GLY A 37 -4.74 21.83 -1.98
N THR A 38 -5.19 21.73 -3.24
CA THR A 38 -5.85 20.52 -3.76
C THR A 38 -4.89 19.34 -3.81
N ARG A 39 -3.64 19.57 -4.22
CA ARG A 39 -2.60 18.54 -4.24
C ARG A 39 -2.29 18.03 -2.83
N ASP A 40 -2.08 18.92 -1.88
CA ASP A 40 -1.75 18.56 -0.50
C ASP A 40 -2.93 17.82 0.17
N MET A 41 -4.18 18.23 -0.11
CA MET A 41 -5.39 17.51 0.31
C MET A 41 -5.47 16.10 -0.30
N SER A 42 -5.16 15.94 -1.59
CA SER A 42 -5.18 14.63 -2.24
C SER A 42 -4.11 13.68 -1.69
N LEU A 43 -2.90 14.20 -1.40
CA LEU A 43 -1.81 13.43 -0.78
C LEU A 43 -2.19 13.00 0.65
N GLY A 44 -2.76 13.92 1.43
CA GLY A 44 -3.25 13.61 2.78
C GLY A 44 -4.37 12.57 2.77
N PHE A 45 -5.31 12.67 1.83
CA PHE A 45 -6.38 11.69 1.66
C PHE A 45 -5.81 10.30 1.31
N ALA A 46 -4.89 10.23 0.34
CA ALA A 46 -4.25 8.97 -0.05
C ALA A 46 -3.47 8.33 1.12
N ALA A 47 -2.73 9.14 1.88
CA ALA A 47 -2.02 8.67 3.07
C ALA A 47 -2.98 8.11 4.12
N GLY A 48 -4.11 8.78 4.37
CA GLY A 48 -5.15 8.31 5.30
C GLY A 48 -5.79 6.99 4.88
N VAL A 49 -6.17 6.85 3.61
CA VAL A 49 -6.73 5.61 3.06
C VAL A 49 -5.75 4.45 3.20
N MET A 50 -4.48 4.65 2.87
CA MET A 50 -3.45 3.62 2.95
C MET A 50 -3.17 3.18 4.40
N LEU A 51 -3.16 4.12 5.35
CA LEU A 51 -3.03 3.80 6.78
C LEU A 51 -4.22 2.96 7.26
N SER A 52 -5.46 3.37 6.93
CA SER A 52 -6.67 2.63 7.30
C SER A 52 -6.67 1.19 6.75
N ALA A 53 -6.36 1.04 5.45
CA ALA A 53 -6.26 -0.26 4.81
C ALA A 53 -5.17 -1.13 5.45
N SER A 54 -4.04 -0.54 5.82
CA SER A 54 -2.96 -1.27 6.50
C SER A 54 -3.41 -1.84 7.84
N PHE A 55 -4.17 -1.09 8.65
CA PHE A 55 -4.67 -1.59 9.93
C PHE A 55 -5.79 -2.63 9.76
N PHE A 56 -6.86 -2.29 9.02
CA PHE A 56 -8.06 -3.12 8.97
C PHE A 56 -7.96 -4.29 7.99
N SER A 57 -7.27 -4.11 6.88
CA SER A 57 -7.21 -5.12 5.82
C SER A 57 -5.93 -5.95 5.83
N LEU A 58 -4.87 -5.49 6.53
CA LEU A 58 -3.61 -6.24 6.63
C LEU A 58 -3.30 -6.67 8.07
N ILE A 59 -3.15 -5.74 9.02
CA ILE A 59 -2.64 -6.05 10.36
C ILE A 59 -3.62 -6.93 11.15
N ILE A 60 -4.89 -6.55 11.23
CA ILE A 60 -5.89 -7.33 11.97
C ILE A 60 -6.04 -8.75 11.38
N PRO A 61 -6.25 -8.92 10.05
CA PRO A 61 -6.31 -10.26 9.45
C PRO A 61 -5.01 -11.06 9.59
N ALA A 62 -3.85 -10.42 9.58
CA ALA A 62 -2.56 -11.09 9.78
C ALA A 62 -2.42 -11.67 11.20
N ILE A 63 -2.87 -10.92 12.22
CA ILE A 63 -2.84 -11.40 13.61
C ILE A 63 -3.84 -12.54 13.80
N GLU A 64 -5.03 -12.46 13.20
CA GLU A 64 -6.03 -13.52 13.25
C GLU A 64 -5.52 -14.81 12.59
N SER A 65 -4.98 -14.71 11.37
CA SER A 65 -4.38 -15.85 10.66
C SER A 65 -3.17 -16.44 11.40
N ALA A 66 -2.36 -15.60 12.06
CA ALA A 66 -1.28 -16.09 12.92
C ALA A 66 -1.82 -16.74 14.21
N GLY A 67 -2.96 -16.29 14.73
CA GLY A 67 -3.65 -16.92 15.87
C GLY A 67 -4.09 -18.35 15.56
N GLU A 68 -4.57 -18.62 14.35
CA GLU A 68 -4.92 -19.98 13.91
C GLU A 68 -3.72 -20.94 13.89
N MET A 69 -2.51 -20.43 13.60
CA MET A 69 -1.29 -21.24 13.54
C MET A 69 -0.55 -21.37 14.89
N TYR A 70 -0.52 -20.30 15.68
CA TYR A 70 0.34 -20.19 16.87
C TYR A 70 -0.44 -20.15 18.20
N GLY A 71 -1.77 -20.15 18.16
CA GLY A 71 -2.65 -20.07 19.32
C GLY A 71 -2.86 -18.65 19.85
N GLU A 72 -3.59 -18.54 20.96
CA GLU A 72 -3.89 -17.24 21.59
C GLU A 72 -2.70 -16.70 22.41
N GLY A 73 -2.47 -15.38 22.34
CA GLY A 73 -1.46 -14.70 23.16
C GLY A 73 -0.68 -13.63 22.41
N ALA A 74 0.51 -13.30 22.92
CA ALA A 74 1.35 -12.24 22.35
C ALA A 74 2.14 -12.68 21.08
N ILE A 75 2.20 -13.98 20.79
CA ILE A 75 3.00 -14.53 19.68
C ILE A 75 2.46 -14.09 18.30
N PRO A 76 1.15 -14.22 17.98
CA PRO A 76 0.59 -13.75 16.71
C PRO A 76 0.86 -12.26 16.44
N ALA A 77 0.72 -11.43 17.46
CA ALA A 77 1.03 -10.00 17.38
C ALA A 77 2.54 -9.76 17.13
N GLY A 78 3.41 -10.53 17.79
CA GLY A 78 4.86 -10.49 17.56
C GLY A 78 5.24 -10.84 16.11
N VAL A 79 4.61 -11.85 15.52
CA VAL A 79 4.83 -12.23 14.11
C VAL A 79 4.44 -11.09 13.16
N ALA A 80 3.27 -10.47 13.38
CA ALA A 80 2.83 -9.33 12.57
C ALA A 80 3.80 -8.14 12.70
N VAL A 81 4.26 -7.81 13.91
CA VAL A 81 5.23 -6.72 14.15
C VAL A 81 6.55 -6.99 13.44
N ILE A 82 7.09 -8.22 13.55
CA ILE A 82 8.33 -8.60 12.86
C ILE A 82 8.17 -8.46 11.34
N GLY A 83 7.03 -8.89 10.78
CA GLY A 83 6.72 -8.74 9.35
C GLY A 83 6.69 -7.27 8.91
N ILE A 84 6.05 -6.40 9.68
CA ILE A 84 6.00 -4.95 9.41
C ILE A 84 7.39 -4.33 9.47
N LEU A 85 8.18 -4.64 10.51
CA LEU A 85 9.54 -4.12 10.68
C LEU A 85 10.46 -4.61 9.58
N ALA A 86 10.34 -5.87 9.16
CA ALA A 86 11.10 -6.42 8.03
C ALA A 86 10.75 -5.71 6.72
N GLY A 87 9.46 -5.48 6.45
CA GLY A 87 9.02 -4.70 5.29
C GLY A 87 9.53 -3.26 5.31
N MET A 88 9.47 -2.60 6.46
CA MET A 88 10.00 -1.26 6.64
C MET A 88 11.52 -1.21 6.42
N ALA A 89 12.27 -2.16 6.98
CA ALA A 89 13.71 -2.26 6.81
C ALA A 89 14.08 -2.50 5.34
N LEU A 90 13.32 -3.33 4.62
CA LEU A 90 13.51 -3.56 3.18
C LEU A 90 13.32 -2.26 2.38
N VAL A 91 12.24 -1.52 2.63
CA VAL A 91 11.97 -0.24 1.94
C VAL A 91 13.05 0.81 2.28
N ALA A 92 13.48 0.87 3.55
CA ALA A 92 14.56 1.76 3.98
C ALA A 92 15.89 1.42 3.29
N GLY A 93 16.23 0.13 3.19
CA GLY A 93 17.42 -0.35 2.48
C GLY A 93 17.35 -0.04 0.98
N LEU A 94 16.19 -0.19 0.36
CA LEU A 94 15.99 0.18 -1.04
C LEU A 94 16.19 1.68 -1.26
N LYS A 95 15.68 2.52 -0.35
CA LYS A 95 15.86 3.98 -0.42
C LYS A 95 17.34 4.39 -0.36
N GLU A 96 18.15 3.72 0.44
CA GLU A 96 19.58 4.04 0.59
C GLU A 96 20.42 3.52 -0.58
N THR A 97 20.09 2.32 -1.08
CA THR A 97 20.84 1.68 -2.18
C THR A 97 20.52 2.28 -3.54
N LEU A 98 19.32 2.84 -3.73
CA LEU A 98 18.97 3.52 -4.97
C LEU A 98 19.69 4.87 -5.08
N PRO A 99 20.53 5.08 -6.11
CA PRO A 99 21.22 6.35 -6.31
C PRO A 99 20.18 7.43 -6.63
N HIS A 100 19.88 8.26 -5.63
CA HIS A 100 18.97 9.37 -5.76
C HIS A 100 19.73 10.53 -6.42
N GLN A 101 19.36 10.86 -7.67
CA GLN A 101 19.86 12.05 -8.33
C GLN A 101 19.31 13.27 -7.57
N HIS A 102 20.17 13.93 -6.81
CA HIS A 102 19.87 15.27 -6.30
C HIS A 102 19.87 16.21 -7.50
N PHE A 103 18.70 16.49 -8.06
CA PHE A 103 18.54 17.58 -9.02
C PHE A 103 18.78 18.91 -8.27
N ASN A 104 20.04 19.33 -8.23
CA ASN A 104 20.42 20.66 -7.79
C ASN A 104 19.87 21.66 -8.81
N THR A 105 18.87 22.43 -8.41
CA THR A 105 18.36 23.60 -9.14
C THR A 105 18.62 24.84 -8.31
#